data_AF-A0A852DP66-F1
#
_entry.id   AF-A0A852DP66-F1
#
_cell.length_a   1.000
_cell.length_b   1.000
_cell.length_c   1.000
_cell.angle_alpha   90.00
_cell.angle_beta   90.00
_cell.angle_gamma   90.00
#
_symmetry.space_group_name_H-M   'P 1'
#
loop_
_entity.id
_entity.type
_entity.pdbx_description
1 polymer ?
#
loop_
_entity_poly.entity_id
_entity_poly.type
_entity_poly.pdbx_seq_one_letter_code
_entity_poly.pdbx_strand_id
1 'polypeptide(L)'
;RDLPDDPAVEWDTQLLATLVLEHIEAKNINLVVTFDAGGVSGHANHISLYNAVRYNVCKLLWAGLVLLWEQNQGRCRVLVLESVNLFRKYISFLDVLISCLLPRDALFILTEEETEQAKRAMRCHRSQLLWFRQLYLLFSRYLVLNSLRLL
;
A
#
# COMPACT_ATOMS: atom_id res chain seq x y z
N ARG A 1 -18.68 7.21 -12.40
CA ARG A 1 -18.00 6.09 -11.71
C ARG A 1 -17.69 6.59 -10.32
N ASP A 2 -18.07 5.85 -9.28
CA ASP A 2 -18.01 6.35 -7.90
C ASP A 2 -16.59 6.40 -7.33
N LEU A 3 -15.64 5.72 -7.99
CA LEU A 3 -14.22 5.67 -7.64
C LEU A 3 -13.36 5.95 -8.91
N PRO A 4 -13.19 7.21 -9.32
CA PRO A 4 -12.35 7.57 -10.47
C PRO A 4 -10.85 7.44 -10.18
N ASP A 5 -10.06 7.02 -11.17
CA ASP A 5 -8.59 6.96 -11.06
C ASP A 5 -7.99 8.35 -11.31
N ASP A 6 -7.86 9.16 -10.25
CA ASP A 6 -7.32 10.51 -10.27
C ASP A 6 -6.54 10.80 -8.97
N PRO A 7 -5.29 11.29 -9.04
CA PRO A 7 -4.47 11.61 -7.87
C PRO A 7 -4.99 12.72 -6.97
N ALA A 8 -5.92 13.54 -7.45
CA ALA A 8 -6.47 14.68 -6.73
C ALA A 8 -7.89 14.44 -6.20
N VAL A 9 -8.54 13.33 -6.57
CA VAL A 9 -9.92 13.05 -6.17
C VAL A 9 -9.91 12.14 -4.95
N GLU A 10 -10.61 12.56 -3.89
CA GLU A 10 -10.84 11.70 -2.73
C GLU A 10 -12.03 10.76 -3.01
N TRP A 11 -11.86 9.49 -2.67
CA TRP A 11 -12.94 8.51 -2.71
C TRP A 11 -13.76 8.53 -1.42
N ASP A 12 -15.06 8.24 -1.54
CA ASP A 12 -15.93 8.09 -0.38
C ASP A 12 -15.43 6.94 0.52
N THR A 13 -15.09 7.28 1.75
CA THR A 13 -14.44 6.35 2.68
C THR A 13 -15.38 5.23 3.12
N GLN A 14 -16.69 5.50 3.28
CA GLN A 14 -17.65 4.50 3.76
C GLN A 14 -18.00 3.50 2.67
N LEU A 15 -18.26 3.98 1.46
CA LEU A 15 -18.46 3.15 0.27
C LEU A 15 -17.24 2.26 0.04
N LEU A 16 -16.04 2.84 0.04
CA LEU A 16 -14.80 2.10 -0.16
C LEU A 16 -14.57 1.06 0.95
N ALA A 17 -14.85 1.42 2.21
CA ALA A 17 -14.74 0.50 3.33
C ALA A 17 -15.68 -0.70 3.18
N THR A 18 -16.94 -0.47 2.81
CA THR A 18 -17.91 -1.54 2.53
C THR A 18 -17.42 -2.45 1.41
N LEU A 19 -17.02 -1.89 0.27
CA LEU A 19 -16.55 -2.68 -0.88
C LEU A 19 -15.31 -3.52 -0.56
N VAL A 20 -14.34 -2.96 0.19
CA VAL A 20 -13.15 -3.69 0.60
C VAL A 20 -13.50 -4.81 1.58
N LEU A 21 -14.38 -4.56 2.56
CA LEU A 21 -14.78 -5.55 3.54
C LEU A 21 -15.53 -6.72 2.87
N GLU A 22 -16.48 -6.42 1.99
CA GLU A 22 -17.20 -7.43 1.19
C GLU A 22 -16.23 -8.30 0.38
N HIS A 23 -15.17 -7.70 -0.19
CA HIS A 23 -14.17 -8.44 -0.94
C HIS A 23 -13.31 -9.34 -0.04
N ILE A 24 -12.92 -8.85 1.14
CA ILE A 24 -12.16 -9.62 2.13
C ILE A 24 -12.96 -10.86 2.56
N GLU A 25 -14.24 -10.67 2.90
CA GLU A 25 -15.13 -11.73 3.36
C GLU A 25 -15.44 -12.73 2.24
N ALA A 26 -15.82 -12.24 1.05
CA ALA A 26 -16.18 -13.11 -0.08
C ALA A 26 -15.01 -13.98 -0.57
N LYS A 27 -13.76 -13.58 -0.31
CA LYS A 27 -12.56 -14.29 -0.74
C LYS A 27 -11.80 -14.95 0.41
N ASN A 28 -12.27 -14.84 1.65
CA ASN A 28 -11.56 -15.29 2.86
C ASN A 28 -10.11 -14.78 2.90
N ILE A 29 -9.90 -13.49 2.62
CA ILE A 29 -8.55 -12.88 2.60
C ILE A 29 -8.03 -12.75 4.03
N ASN A 30 -6.84 -13.26 4.28
CA ASN A 30 -6.17 -13.22 5.59
C ASN A 30 -5.01 -12.21 5.66
N LEU A 31 -4.65 -11.58 4.54
CA LEU A 31 -3.61 -10.55 4.47
C LEU A 31 -3.99 -9.51 3.42
N VAL A 32 -4.09 -8.26 3.85
CA VAL A 32 -4.25 -7.09 2.96
C VAL A 32 -2.94 -6.31 2.99
N VAL A 33 -2.41 -5.99 1.82
CA VAL A 33 -1.28 -5.05 1.66
C VAL A 33 -1.82 -3.81 0.97
N THR A 34 -1.65 -2.64 1.58
CA THR A 34 -2.21 -1.37 1.09
C THR A 34 -1.25 -0.20 1.35
N PHE A 35 -1.67 1.03 1.03
CA PHE A 35 -0.90 2.26 1.27
C PHE A 35 -1.09 2.75 2.71
N ASP A 36 -0.11 3.51 3.22
CA ASP A 36 -0.23 4.21 4.48
C ASP A 36 -0.92 5.59 4.35
N ALA A 37 -0.98 6.32 5.46
CA ALA A 37 -1.56 7.66 5.52
C ALA A 37 -0.90 8.69 4.58
N GLY A 38 0.34 8.44 4.14
CA GLY A 38 1.05 9.32 3.21
C GLY A 38 0.75 9.04 1.74
N GLY A 39 0.07 7.93 1.43
CA GLY A 39 -0.33 7.60 0.06
C GLY A 39 0.83 7.51 -0.94
N VAL A 40 2.03 7.14 -0.45
CA VAL A 40 3.34 7.16 -1.15
C VAL A 40 3.82 8.56 -1.51
N SER A 41 3.00 9.34 -2.22
CA SER A 41 3.30 10.68 -2.71
C SER A 41 2.17 11.67 -2.47
N GLY A 42 1.28 11.41 -1.52
CA GLY A 42 0.10 12.24 -1.27
C GLY A 42 -1.04 11.98 -2.26
N HIS A 43 -1.11 10.81 -2.88
CA HIS A 43 -2.15 10.48 -3.86
C HIS A 43 -3.50 10.27 -3.15
N ALA A 44 -4.52 11.05 -3.50
CA ALA A 44 -5.81 11.05 -2.80
C ALA A 44 -6.47 9.67 -2.73
N ASN A 45 -6.55 8.94 -3.86
CA ASN A 45 -7.06 7.55 -3.86
C ASN A 45 -6.34 6.61 -2.89
N HIS A 46 -5.02 6.72 -2.76
CA HIS A 46 -4.24 5.87 -1.84
C HIS A 46 -4.55 6.21 -0.38
N ILE A 47 -4.69 7.50 -0.06
CA ILE A 47 -5.05 7.99 1.27
C ILE A 47 -6.49 7.58 1.63
N SER A 48 -7.43 7.73 0.70
CA SER A 48 -8.81 7.27 0.87
C SER A 48 -8.85 5.76 1.15
N LEU A 49 -8.05 4.95 0.44
CA LEU A 49 -7.95 3.52 0.69
C LEU A 49 -7.39 3.20 2.08
N TYR A 50 -6.33 3.90 2.51
CA TYR A 50 -5.82 3.78 3.88
C TYR A 50 -6.89 4.08 4.93
N ASN A 51 -7.61 5.19 4.77
CA ASN A 51 -8.67 5.60 5.69
C ASN A 51 -9.83 4.60 5.74
N ALA A 52 -10.23 4.05 4.60
CA ALA A 52 -11.30 3.06 4.50
C ALA A 52 -10.94 1.74 5.20
N VAL A 53 -9.72 1.24 4.97
CA VAL A 53 -9.24 0.02 5.62
C VAL A 53 -9.10 0.23 7.14
N ARG A 54 -8.55 1.37 7.55
CA ARG A 54 -8.46 1.74 8.97
C ARG A 54 -9.85 1.86 9.61
N TYR A 55 -10.83 2.44 8.91
CA TYR A 55 -12.21 2.53 9.38
C TYR A 55 -12.81 1.15 9.65
N ASN A 56 -12.62 0.17 8.75
CA ASN A 56 -13.08 -1.20 8.97
C ASN A 56 -12.44 -1.85 10.21
N VAL A 57 -11.10 -1.74 10.34
CA VAL A 57 -10.37 -2.28 11.51
C VAL A 57 -10.90 -1.67 12.80
N CYS A 58 -11.05 -0.34 12.84
CA CYS A 58 -11.66 0.34 13.99
C CYS A 58 -13.10 -0.14 14.22
N LYS A 59 -13.96 -0.13 13.22
CA LYS A 59 -15.37 -0.55 13.36
C LYS A 59 -15.50 -1.95 13.97
N LEU A 60 -14.67 -2.89 13.54
CA LEU A 60 -14.61 -4.24 14.10
C LEU A 60 -14.14 -4.26 15.56
N LEU A 61 -13.09 -3.50 15.89
CA LEU A 61 -12.58 -3.33 17.26
C LEU A 61 -13.66 -2.77 18.20
N TRP A 62 -14.32 -1.69 17.77
CA TRP A 62 -15.35 -0.99 18.55
C TRP A 62 -16.61 -1.83 18.77
N ALA A 63 -16.98 -2.67 17.79
CA ALA A 63 -18.14 -3.56 17.92
C ALA A 63 -17.90 -4.76 18.86
N GLY A 64 -16.71 -4.92 19.44
CA GLY A 64 -16.34 -6.09 20.25
C GLY A 64 -16.30 -7.40 19.43
N LEU A 65 -16.42 -7.29 18.10
CA LEU A 65 -16.47 -8.42 17.17
C LEU A 65 -15.09 -8.93 16.78
N VAL A 66 -14.00 -8.29 17.22
CA VAL A 66 -12.64 -8.76 16.93
C VAL A 66 -12.41 -10.19 17.42
N LEU A 67 -12.96 -10.56 18.57
CA LEU A 67 -12.86 -11.93 19.06
C LEU A 67 -13.65 -12.91 18.20
N LEU A 68 -14.81 -12.51 17.67
CA LEU A 68 -15.62 -13.34 16.75
C LEU A 68 -14.99 -13.44 15.35
N TRP A 69 -14.33 -12.37 14.89
CA TRP A 69 -13.61 -12.35 13.62
C TRP A 69 -12.31 -13.17 13.69
N GLU A 70 -11.60 -13.10 14.83
CA GLU A 70 -10.45 -13.97 15.12
C GLU A 70 -10.85 -15.46 15.14
N GLN A 71 -12.02 -15.79 15.68
CA GLN A 71 -12.46 -17.19 15.85
C GLN A 71 -13.00 -17.84 14.57
N ASN A 72 -13.63 -17.07 13.67
CA ASN A 72 -14.31 -17.62 12.47
C ASN A 72 -13.52 -17.51 11.15
N GLN A 73 -12.53 -16.62 11.03
CA GLN A 73 -11.88 -16.34 9.72
C GLN A 73 -10.35 -16.16 9.78
N GLY A 74 -9.74 -16.26 10.97
CA GLY A 74 -8.32 -15.95 11.16
C GLY A 74 -8.05 -14.44 11.04
N ARG A 75 -7.12 -13.91 11.83
CA ARG A 75 -6.75 -12.49 11.79
C ARG A 75 -6.41 -12.05 10.36
N CYS A 76 -7.30 -11.33 9.67
CA CYS A 76 -6.88 -10.61 8.48
C CYS A 76 -5.91 -9.53 8.92
N ARG A 77 -4.63 -9.72 8.59
CA ARG A 77 -3.59 -8.74 8.89
C ARG A 77 -3.58 -7.68 7.82
N VAL A 78 -3.44 -6.43 8.21
CA VAL A 78 -3.30 -5.32 7.28
C VAL A 78 -1.88 -4.78 7.39
N LEU A 79 -1.13 -4.85 6.29
CA LEU A 79 0.17 -4.24 6.15
C LEU A 79 0.06 -3.00 5.27
N VAL A 80 0.64 -1.89 5.72
CA VAL A 80 0.67 -0.62 5.00
C VAL A 80 2.08 -0.31 4.51
N LEU A 81 2.20 0.13 3.26
CA LEU A 81 3.45 0.56 2.65
C LEU A 81 3.85 1.94 3.18
N GLU A 82 5.03 1.99 3.81
CA GLU A 82 5.58 3.21 4.41
C GLU A 82 5.89 4.27 3.34
N SER A 83 5.28 5.44 3.49
CA SER A 83 5.62 6.65 2.75
C SER A 83 6.91 7.26 3.30
N VAL A 84 7.90 7.47 2.43
CA VAL A 84 9.16 8.14 2.78
C VAL A 84 9.25 9.53 2.15
N ASN A 85 10.13 10.38 2.70
CA ASN A 85 10.43 11.69 2.13
C ASN A 85 11.04 11.58 0.71
N LEU A 86 11.04 12.69 -0.03
CA LEU A 86 11.52 12.73 -1.42
C LEU A 86 12.98 12.28 -1.58
N PHE A 87 13.85 12.57 -0.61
CA PHE A 87 15.24 12.15 -0.65
C PHE A 87 15.33 10.61 -0.61
N ARG A 88 14.81 9.99 0.45
CA ARG A 88 14.79 8.53 0.60
C ARG A 88 14.04 7.82 -0.52
N LYS A 89 13.03 8.49 -1.09
CA LYS A 89 12.27 7.98 -2.24
C LYS A 89 13.17 7.72 -3.46
N TYR A 90 14.17 8.56 -3.70
CA TYR A 90 14.95 8.57 -4.96
C TYR A 90 16.44 8.22 -4.82
N ILE A 91 16.88 7.69 -3.68
CA ILE A 91 18.25 7.14 -3.53
C ILE A 91 18.34 5.65 -3.87
N SER A 92 17.28 5.04 -4.43
CA SER A 92 17.25 3.65 -4.90
C SER A 92 17.72 2.64 -3.82
N PHE A 93 18.53 1.66 -4.20
CA PHE A 93 19.05 0.61 -3.30
C PHE A 93 19.91 1.15 -2.14
N LEU A 94 20.44 2.38 -2.23
CA LEU A 94 21.24 2.97 -1.14
C LEU A 94 20.41 3.19 0.13
N ASP A 95 19.07 3.27 0.01
CA ASP A 95 18.19 3.36 1.16
C ASP A 95 18.11 2.06 1.99
N VAL A 96 18.75 0.95 1.55
CA VAL A 96 18.88 -0.28 2.37
C VAL A 96 19.50 0.05 3.71
N LEU A 97 20.61 0.82 3.71
CA LEU A 97 21.37 1.11 4.93
C LEU A 97 20.51 1.88 5.93
N ILE A 98 19.78 2.90 5.47
CA ILE A 98 18.89 3.71 6.30
C ILE A 98 17.70 2.88 6.76
N SER A 99 17.06 2.14 5.85
CA SER A 99 15.92 1.27 6.17
C SER A 99 16.28 0.19 7.17
N CYS A 100 17.51 -0.32 7.13
CA CYS A 100 18.02 -1.31 8.07
C CYS A 100 18.17 -0.79 9.51
N LEU A 101 18.35 0.51 9.69
CA LEU A 101 18.53 1.16 11.00
C LEU A 101 17.21 1.63 11.63
N LEU A 102 16.14 1.75 10.83
CA LEU A 102 14.86 2.28 11.30
C LEU A 102 13.91 1.16 11.77
N PRO A 103 13.05 1.39 12.77
CA PRO A 103 12.02 0.43 13.17
C PRO A 103 11.02 0.17 12.03
N ARG A 104 10.69 -1.10 11.76
CA ARG A 104 9.64 -1.54 10.84
C ARG A 104 9.18 -2.96 11.19
N ASP A 105 7.99 -3.34 10.72
CA ASP A 105 7.46 -4.69 10.94
C ASP A 105 7.94 -5.67 9.86
N ALA A 106 8.02 -5.23 8.61
CA ALA A 106 8.60 -6.02 7.52
C ALA A 106 9.37 -5.15 6.53
N LEU A 107 10.46 -5.71 5.99
CA LEU A 107 11.27 -5.09 4.95
C LEU A 107 11.46 -6.10 3.82
N PHE A 108 10.94 -5.76 2.64
CA PHE A 108 11.13 -6.55 1.42
C PHE A 108 12.22 -5.91 0.58
N ILE A 109 13.29 -6.67 0.33
CA ILE A 109 14.39 -6.30 -0.56
C ILE A 109 14.28 -7.20 -1.78
N LEU A 110 13.92 -6.61 -2.91
CA LEU A 110 13.76 -7.31 -4.18
C LEU A 110 15.14 -7.58 -4.79
N THR A 111 15.25 -8.74 -5.41
CA THR A 111 16.36 -9.11 -6.28
C THR A 111 16.37 -8.27 -7.56
N GLU A 112 17.47 -8.33 -8.31
CA GLU A 112 17.57 -7.68 -9.61
C GLU A 112 16.51 -8.22 -10.60
N GLU A 113 16.25 -9.53 -10.57
CA GLU A 113 15.23 -10.17 -11.42
C GLU A 113 13.82 -9.66 -11.10
N GLU A 114 13.45 -9.63 -9.82
CA GLU A 114 12.15 -9.10 -9.36
C GLU A 114 12.01 -7.60 -9.68
N THR A 115 13.09 -6.85 -9.53
CA THR A 115 13.14 -5.42 -9.87
C THR A 115 12.91 -5.21 -11.37
N GLU A 116 13.57 -5.99 -12.23
CA GLU A 116 13.35 -5.93 -13.67
C GLU A 116 11.94 -6.40 -14.07
N GLN A 117 11.39 -7.39 -13.38
CA GLN A 117 9.99 -7.80 -13.56
C GLN A 117 9.03 -6.64 -13.24
N ALA A 118 9.24 -5.94 -12.12
CA ALA A 118 8.43 -4.78 -11.75
C ALA A 118 8.55 -3.65 -12.79
N LYS A 119 9.76 -3.36 -13.29
CA LYS A 119 9.98 -2.38 -14.36
C LYS A 119 9.30 -2.80 -15.67
N ARG A 120 9.35 -4.09 -16.05
CA ARG A 120 8.65 -4.60 -17.24
C ARG A 120 7.13 -4.44 -17.11
N ALA A 121 6.55 -4.79 -15.96
CA ALA A 121 5.12 -4.60 -15.69
C ALA A 121 4.71 -3.13 -15.84
N MET A 122 5.47 -2.20 -15.26
CA MET A 122 5.24 -0.75 -15.41
C MET A 122 5.31 -0.29 -16.88
N ARG A 123 6.25 -0.83 -17.68
CA ARG A 123 6.39 -0.50 -19.10
C ARG A 123 5.22 -0.98 -19.98
N CYS A 124 4.41 -1.93 -19.50
CA CYS A 124 3.17 -2.33 -20.18
C CYS A 124 2.11 -1.21 -20.17
N HIS A 125 2.14 -0.32 -19.18
CA HIS A 125 1.20 0.79 -19.04
C HIS A 125 1.64 2.04 -19.82
N ARG A 126 1.84 1.89 -21.14
CA ARG A 126 2.46 2.91 -22.01
C ARG A 126 1.83 4.30 -21.90
N SER A 127 0.50 4.39 -21.88
CA SER A 127 -0.22 5.68 -21.79
C SER A 127 -0.02 6.41 -20.47
N GLN A 128 0.36 5.70 -19.41
CA GLN A 128 0.61 6.28 -18.09
C GLN A 128 2.10 6.50 -17.80
N LEU A 129 3.00 6.03 -18.68
CA LEU A 129 4.45 6.07 -18.46
C LEU A 129 5.06 7.41 -18.92
N LEU A 130 4.59 8.49 -18.32
CA LEU A 130 5.09 9.84 -18.53
C LEU A 130 6.57 9.97 -18.14
N TRP A 131 7.26 11.00 -18.62
CA TRP A 131 8.72 11.17 -18.44
C TRP A 131 9.17 11.07 -16.97
N PHE A 132 8.41 11.61 -16.03
CA PHE A 132 8.74 11.54 -14.60
C PHE A 132 8.62 10.11 -14.04
N ARG A 133 7.78 9.25 -14.63
CA ARG A 133 7.75 7.82 -14.26
C ARG A 133 9.01 7.10 -14.71
N GLN A 134 9.70 7.57 -15.75
CA GLN A 134 11.01 7.01 -16.11
C GLN A 134 12.05 7.27 -15.01
N LEU A 135 12.05 8.48 -14.43
CA LEU A 135 12.88 8.79 -13.27
C LEU A 135 12.52 7.91 -12.06
N TYR A 136 11.23 7.71 -11.82
CA TYR A 136 10.76 6.76 -10.81
C TYR A 136 11.27 5.34 -11.08
N LEU A 137 11.25 4.88 -12.34
CA LEU A 137 11.74 3.55 -12.69
C LEU A 137 13.25 3.35 -12.46
N LEU A 138 14.04 4.42 -12.51
CA LEU A 138 15.49 4.37 -12.35
C LEU A 138 15.90 4.54 -10.88
N PHE A 139 15.26 5.48 -10.18
CA PHE A 139 15.75 5.97 -8.89
C PHE A 139 14.85 5.62 -7.71
N SER A 140 13.61 5.18 -7.93
CA SER A 140 12.68 4.93 -6.82
C SER A 140 13.13 3.77 -5.96
N ARG A 141 13.23 3.99 -4.64
CA ARG A 141 13.46 2.89 -3.69
C ARG A 141 12.36 1.85 -3.75
N TYR A 142 11.12 2.20 -4.08
CA TYR A 142 9.99 1.26 -4.04
C TYR A 142 10.05 0.14 -5.09
N LEU A 143 10.92 0.28 -6.10
CA LEU A 143 11.21 -0.82 -7.03
C LEU A 143 12.14 -1.88 -6.45
N VAL A 144 12.85 -1.58 -5.37
CA VAL A 144 13.88 -2.44 -4.77
C VAL A 144 13.56 -2.73 -3.30
N LEU A 145 13.00 -1.78 -2.57
CA LEU A 145 12.88 -1.75 -1.10
C LEU A 145 11.49 -1.29 -0.69
N ASN A 146 10.71 -2.22 -0.13
CA ASN A 146 9.38 -1.94 0.38
C ASN A 146 9.34 -2.20 1.90
N SER A 147 9.25 -1.11 2.66
CA SER A 147 9.03 -1.17 4.11
C SER A 147 7.54 -1.25 4.38
N LEU A 148 7.09 -2.29 5.08
CA LEU A 148 5.70 -2.44 5.50
C LEU A 148 5.57 -2.32 7.02
N ARG A 149 4.45 -1.76 7.46
CA ARG A 149 4.05 -1.66 8.88
C ARG A 149 2.70 -2.34 9.08
N LEU A 150 2.49 -2.94 10.24
CA LEU A 150 1.19 -3.45 10.65
C LEU A 150 0.28 -2.25 11.01
N LEU A 151 -0.94 -2.25 10.47
CA LEU A 151 -1.95 -1.23 10.76
C LEU A 151 -2.63 -1.46 12.12
#